data_AF-A0A375HFA9-F1
#
_entry.id   AF-A0A375HFA9-F1
#
_cell.length_a   1.000
_cell.length_b   1.000
_cell.length_c   1.000
_cell.angle_alpha   90.00
_cell.angle_beta   90.00
_cell.angle_gamma   90.00
#
_symmetry.space_group_name_H-M   'P 1'
#
loop_
_entity.id
_entity.type
_entity.pdbx_description
1 polymer ?
#
loop_
_entity_poly.entity_id
_entity_poly.type
_entity_poly.pdbx_seq_one_letter_code
_entity_poly.pdbx_strand_id
1 'polypeptide(L)'
;MKASCRRSAPDRITDNNRFANGHVQVSSRIQTLLGQIGPDAVRTREKAGQPDAGGFNEVAAVGTAGGRRGKVLAKLIVDKGEAAPLALEIAADEANVNEKEIVRLTKVEVEHFRGFSERHSFEFKNPYTFVYGPNGTGKSSLCEALEYGLLASIHEAESKRIPVSDYIRNATSRKSAKPVLYGDTAEEKGIEVKADPRTFEFCFIEKNRIDGFARVAANTPAAQQARLAALFGLEEFNAFATQFNESLDPYLDCVGKKGKDLADRTKGIAGHQVILEGLPVKAKTAETRGAVLLGKYPECKDLENQGSSNRSRRQRWQAKG
;
A
#
# COMPACT_ATOMS: atom_id res chain seq x y z
N MET A 1 27.61 54.91 19.35
CA MET A 1 29.06 54.62 19.33
C MET A 1 29.22 53.13 19.66
N LYS A 2 29.60 52.27 18.71
CA LYS A 2 30.99 51.79 18.42
C LYS A 2 31.62 51.17 19.69
N ALA A 3 32.12 49.94 19.74
CA ALA A 3 32.81 49.09 18.77
C ALA A 3 32.70 47.61 19.25
N SER A 4 32.45 46.61 18.40
CA SER A 4 33.41 45.81 17.63
C SER A 4 34.55 45.16 18.43
N CYS A 5 34.51 43.82 18.53
CA CYS A 5 35.72 43.00 18.42
C CYS A 5 35.39 41.67 17.73
N ARG A 6 35.85 41.54 16.48
CA ARG A 6 35.92 40.32 15.68
C ARG A 6 37.01 39.41 16.25
N ARG A 7 36.77 38.09 16.30
CA ARG A 7 37.78 37.08 15.96
C ARG A 7 37.13 35.92 15.20
N SER A 8 37.52 35.84 13.94
CA SER A 8 37.40 34.74 12.99
C SER A 8 38.45 33.66 13.27
N ALA A 9 38.06 32.38 13.24
CA ALA A 9 38.91 31.21 12.99
C ALA A 9 37.99 29.98 12.69
N PRO A 10 38.47 28.88 12.09
CA PRO A 10 38.26 28.58 10.67
C PRO A 10 37.46 27.29 10.42
N ASP A 11 37.07 27.12 9.16
CA ASP A 11 36.46 25.93 8.57
C ASP A 11 37.12 24.62 9.00
N ARG A 12 36.32 23.72 9.59
CA ARG A 12 36.50 22.27 9.51
C ARG A 12 35.13 21.63 9.30
N ILE A 13 34.74 21.53 8.04
CA ILE A 13 33.72 20.61 7.58
C ILE A 13 34.32 19.21 7.66
N THR A 14 33.95 18.43 8.68
CA THR A 14 34.07 16.98 8.62
C THR A 14 32.73 16.43 8.16
N ASP A 15 32.69 16.07 6.88
CA ASP A 15 31.68 15.21 6.26
C ASP A 15 31.52 13.93 7.07
N ASN A 16 30.44 13.85 7.84
CA ASN A 16 29.96 12.61 8.43
C ASN A 16 28.44 12.65 8.54
N ASN A 17 27.76 12.73 7.39
CA ASN A 17 26.32 12.47 7.35
C ASN A 17 25.80 12.06 5.96
N ARG A 18 26.39 11.01 5.37
CA ARG A 18 25.97 10.48 4.07
C ARG A 18 25.77 8.96 4.03
N PHE A 19 25.29 8.35 5.11
CA PHE A 19 24.82 6.94 5.06
C PHE A 19 23.66 6.72 6.04
N ALA A 20 22.54 7.42 5.86
CA ALA A 20 21.32 7.15 6.64
C ALA A 20 19.99 7.42 5.90
N ASN A 21 20.01 7.74 4.60
CA ASN A 21 18.79 8.15 3.87
C ASN A 21 18.24 7.12 2.86
N GLY A 22 18.73 5.88 2.86
CA GLY A 22 18.25 4.84 1.93
C GLY A 22 17.06 4.01 2.41
N HIS A 23 16.83 3.92 3.73
CA HIS A 23 15.87 2.98 4.31
C HIS A 23 14.47 3.58 4.59
N VAL A 24 14.32 4.91 4.48
CA VAL A 24 13.06 5.61 4.80
C VAL A 24 12.25 5.95 3.54
N GLN A 25 12.81 5.83 2.33
CA GLN A 25 12.11 6.22 1.09
C GLN A 25 11.27 5.13 0.44
N VAL A 26 11.51 3.84 0.69
CA VAL A 26 10.76 2.76 0.01
C VAL A 26 9.43 2.49 0.71
N SER A 27 9.43 2.50 2.05
CA SER A 27 8.20 2.41 2.86
C SER A 27 7.28 3.61 2.61
N SER A 28 7.84 4.83 2.53
CA SER A 28 7.05 6.01 2.20
C SER A 28 6.56 6.01 0.75
N ARG A 29 7.28 5.42 -0.22
CA ARG A 29 6.82 5.33 -1.61
C ARG A 29 5.71 4.31 -1.82
N ILE A 30 5.72 3.17 -1.14
CA ILE A 30 4.60 2.20 -1.20
C ILE A 30 3.39 2.74 -0.44
N GLN A 31 3.59 3.41 0.71
CA GLN A 31 2.50 4.14 1.41
C GLN A 31 2.01 5.38 0.65
N THR A 32 2.86 6.03 -0.14
CA THR A 32 2.45 7.11 -1.07
C THR A 32 1.75 6.53 -2.29
N LEU A 33 2.16 5.37 -2.80
CA LEU A 33 1.47 4.65 -3.88
C LEU A 33 0.06 4.22 -3.45
N LEU A 34 -0.09 3.80 -2.19
CA LEU A 34 -1.38 3.45 -1.58
C LEU A 34 -2.19 4.69 -1.15
N GLY A 35 -1.54 5.80 -0.83
CA GLY A 35 -2.16 7.08 -0.44
C GLY A 35 -2.50 8.03 -1.59
N GLN A 36 -1.99 7.78 -2.80
CA GLN A 36 -2.28 8.55 -4.02
C GLN A 36 -3.38 7.92 -4.88
N ILE A 37 -3.93 6.77 -4.47
CA ILE A 37 -5.18 6.24 -5.02
C ILE A 37 -6.30 7.13 -4.48
N GLY A 38 -6.52 8.26 -5.16
CA GLY A 38 -7.69 9.09 -4.95
C GLY A 38 -8.98 8.32 -5.27
N PRO A 39 -10.14 8.81 -4.81
CA PRO A 39 -11.45 8.15 -4.90
C PRO A 39 -11.89 7.68 -6.30
N ASP A 40 -11.28 8.21 -7.36
CA ASP A 40 -11.78 8.09 -8.73
C ASP A 40 -11.16 6.95 -9.55
N ALA A 41 -10.19 6.20 -9.00
CA ALA A 41 -9.36 5.30 -9.81
C ALA A 41 -9.74 3.81 -9.75
N VAL A 42 -10.72 3.40 -8.95
CA VAL A 42 -10.96 1.97 -8.73
C VAL A 42 -12.45 1.69 -8.57
N ARG A 43 -13.16 1.80 -9.68
CA ARG A 43 -14.37 1.01 -9.90
C ARG A 43 -14.18 0.34 -11.23
N THR A 44 -13.93 -0.96 -11.22
CA THR A 44 -14.60 -1.91 -12.12
C THR A 44 -14.09 -3.32 -11.92
N ARG A 45 -15.03 -4.26 -12.03
CA ARG A 45 -14.77 -5.62 -12.45
C ARG A 45 -15.34 -5.81 -13.86
N GLU A 46 -14.48 -6.38 -14.71
CA GLU A 46 -14.75 -7.21 -15.89
C GLU A 46 -15.60 -6.66 -17.04
N LYS A 47 -14.94 -6.05 -18.03
CA LYS A 47 -14.67 -6.61 -19.39
C LYS A 47 -14.51 -5.48 -20.41
N ALA A 48 -13.33 -4.86 -20.44
CA ALA A 48 -12.78 -4.25 -21.65
C ALA A 48 -11.27 -4.10 -21.45
N GLY A 49 -10.48 -4.65 -22.37
CA GLY A 49 -9.05 -4.34 -22.56
C GLY A 49 -8.19 -4.24 -21.31
N GLN A 50 -7.98 -5.35 -20.59
CA GLN A 50 -6.93 -5.45 -19.56
C GLN A 50 -5.57 -4.98 -20.13
N PRO A 51 -4.85 -4.06 -19.45
CA PRO A 51 -3.40 -4.15 -19.45
C PRO A 51 -3.04 -5.41 -18.64
N ASP A 52 -3.00 -6.56 -19.32
CA ASP A 52 -2.67 -7.90 -18.78
C ASP A 52 -2.78 -8.06 -17.25
N ALA A 53 -4.01 -8.14 -16.73
CA ALA A 53 -4.25 -8.53 -15.33
C ALA A 53 -4.00 -10.03 -15.06
N GLY A 54 -3.10 -10.66 -15.81
CA GLY A 54 -2.73 -12.07 -15.64
C GLY A 54 -2.03 -12.34 -14.30
N GLY A 55 -1.20 -11.40 -13.84
CA GLY A 55 -0.42 -11.59 -12.61
C GLY A 55 -1.25 -11.57 -11.31
N PHE A 56 -2.27 -10.70 -11.23
CA PHE A 56 -3.07 -10.58 -10.00
C PHE A 56 -3.93 -11.82 -9.73
N ASN A 57 -4.46 -12.46 -10.77
CA ASN A 57 -5.18 -13.72 -10.65
C ASN A 57 -4.26 -14.85 -10.20
N GLU A 58 -3.03 -14.92 -10.72
CA GLU A 58 -2.02 -15.88 -10.28
C GLU A 58 -1.68 -15.70 -8.79
N VAL A 59 -1.55 -14.45 -8.32
CA VAL A 59 -1.32 -14.14 -6.91
C VAL A 59 -2.55 -14.47 -6.06
N ALA A 60 -3.76 -14.18 -6.53
CA ALA A 60 -4.99 -14.47 -5.80
C ALA A 60 -5.25 -15.98 -5.67
N ALA A 61 -4.87 -16.77 -6.69
CA ALA A 61 -5.07 -18.21 -6.73
C ALA A 61 -4.23 -18.97 -5.68
N VAL A 62 -3.12 -18.41 -5.21
CA VAL A 62 -2.32 -19.04 -4.15
C VAL A 62 -2.84 -18.67 -2.76
N GLY A 63 -2.81 -19.64 -1.83
CA GLY A 63 -3.20 -19.42 -0.43
C GLY A 63 -2.28 -18.42 0.29
N THR A 64 -2.75 -17.90 1.43
CA THR A 64 -2.04 -16.88 2.22
C THR A 64 -0.93 -17.44 3.13
N ALA A 65 -0.96 -18.75 3.41
CA ALA A 65 -0.05 -19.41 4.32
C ALA A 65 1.43 -19.23 3.93
N GLY A 66 2.26 -18.80 4.89
CA GLY A 66 3.71 -18.65 4.70
C GLY A 66 4.11 -17.58 3.68
N GLY A 67 3.25 -16.58 3.45
CA GLY A 67 3.52 -15.46 2.56
C GLY A 67 3.65 -15.83 1.08
N ARG A 68 3.01 -16.94 0.65
CA ARG A 68 3.07 -17.42 -0.74
C ARG A 68 2.68 -16.35 -1.76
N ARG A 69 1.65 -15.56 -1.46
CA ARG A 69 1.22 -14.43 -2.30
C ARG A 69 2.32 -13.40 -2.51
N GLY A 70 3.01 -13.02 -1.44
CA GLY A 70 4.16 -12.12 -1.49
C GLY A 70 5.30 -12.67 -2.35
N LYS A 71 5.57 -13.98 -2.27
CA LYS A 71 6.59 -14.65 -3.10
C LYS A 71 6.23 -14.67 -4.59
N VAL A 72 4.97 -14.98 -4.91
CA VAL A 72 4.50 -14.98 -6.32
C VAL A 72 4.53 -13.56 -6.88
N LEU A 73 4.06 -12.57 -6.10
CA LEU A 73 4.12 -11.17 -6.50
C LEU A 73 5.57 -10.70 -6.73
N ALA A 74 6.48 -11.03 -5.81
CA ALA A 74 7.89 -10.70 -5.97
C ALA A 74 8.52 -11.32 -7.22
N LYS A 75 8.17 -12.57 -7.53
CA LYS A 75 8.59 -13.24 -8.77
C LYS A 75 8.07 -12.50 -10.01
N LEU A 76 6.79 -12.13 -10.02
CA LEU A 76 6.20 -11.38 -11.13
C LEU A 76 6.85 -10.01 -11.34
N ILE A 77 7.20 -9.31 -10.25
CA ILE A 77 7.92 -8.04 -10.30
C ILE A 77 9.30 -8.24 -10.96
N VAL A 78 10.01 -9.32 -10.63
CA VAL A 78 11.32 -9.62 -11.24
C VAL A 78 11.18 -10.02 -12.71
N ASP A 79 10.21 -10.88 -13.04
CA ASP A 79 10.06 -11.46 -14.36
C ASP A 79 9.47 -10.47 -15.38
N LYS A 80 8.54 -9.61 -14.95
CA LYS A 80 7.76 -8.71 -15.81
C LYS A 80 7.98 -7.23 -15.54
N GLY A 81 8.67 -6.86 -14.46
CA GLY A 81 8.81 -5.46 -14.03
C GLY A 81 9.58 -4.57 -15.01
N GLU A 82 10.57 -5.10 -15.73
CA GLU A 82 11.29 -4.32 -16.75
C GLU A 82 10.44 -3.99 -17.99
N ALA A 83 9.42 -4.83 -18.27
CA ALA A 83 8.48 -4.62 -19.37
C ALA A 83 7.29 -3.72 -18.98
N ALA A 84 7.15 -3.39 -17.69
CA ALA A 84 6.06 -2.56 -17.22
C ALA A 84 6.28 -1.08 -17.63
N PRO A 85 5.25 -0.40 -18.15
CA PRO A 85 5.36 1.01 -18.49
C PRO A 85 5.66 1.85 -17.24
N LEU A 86 6.58 2.81 -17.37
CA LEU A 86 6.98 3.73 -16.29
C LEU A 86 5.89 4.74 -15.92
N ALA A 87 4.96 5.00 -16.85
CA ALA A 87 3.81 5.85 -16.63
C ALA A 87 2.59 4.98 -16.28
N LEU A 88 1.95 5.29 -15.15
CA LEU A 88 0.61 4.79 -14.85
C LEU A 88 -0.38 5.58 -15.70
N GLU A 89 -0.82 5.01 -16.81
CA GLU A 89 -1.96 5.53 -17.55
C GLU A 89 -3.24 5.15 -16.80
N ILE A 90 -3.76 6.11 -16.04
CA ILE A 90 -5.12 6.01 -15.51
C ILE A 90 -6.03 6.35 -16.68
N ALA A 91 -6.46 5.34 -17.42
CA ALA A 91 -7.56 5.52 -18.35
C ALA A 91 -8.78 5.96 -17.52
N ALA A 92 -9.29 7.17 -17.78
CA ALA A 92 -10.61 7.54 -17.32
C ALA A 92 -11.58 6.65 -18.08
N ASP A 93 -12.05 5.60 -17.43
CA ASP A 93 -13.11 4.77 -17.98
C ASP A 93 -14.36 5.66 -18.05
N GLU A 94 -14.81 5.97 -19.27
CA GLU A 94 -16.15 6.51 -19.45
C GLU A 94 -17.11 5.54 -18.77
N ALA A 95 -17.93 6.07 -17.86
CA ALA A 95 -18.84 5.34 -17.00
C ALA A 95 -19.45 4.13 -17.71
N ASN A 96 -18.90 2.95 -17.47
CA ASN A 96 -19.55 1.69 -17.81
C ASN A 96 -20.75 1.59 -16.87
N VAL A 97 -21.87 2.15 -17.31
CA VAL A 97 -23.18 1.91 -16.72
C VAL A 97 -23.37 0.42 -16.82
N ASN A 98 -23.25 -0.27 -15.68
CA ASN A 98 -23.42 -1.71 -15.64
C ASN A 98 -24.87 -1.94 -16.11
N GLU A 99 -25.08 -2.54 -17.28
CA GLU A 99 -26.42 -2.64 -17.92
C GLU A 99 -27.46 -3.34 -17.02
N LYS A 100 -26.98 -4.07 -16.01
CA LYS A 100 -27.76 -4.77 -14.99
C LYS A 100 -27.95 -4.00 -13.68
N GLU A 101 -27.42 -2.79 -13.58
CA GLU A 101 -27.58 -1.94 -12.41
C GLU A 101 -29.02 -1.46 -12.31
N ILE A 102 -29.60 -1.60 -11.11
CA ILE A 102 -30.93 -1.07 -10.83
C ILE A 102 -30.83 0.45 -10.75
N VAL A 103 -31.42 1.13 -11.73
CA VAL A 103 -31.46 2.60 -11.79
C VAL A 103 -32.56 3.14 -10.88
N ARG A 104 -33.68 2.41 -10.74
CA ARG A 104 -34.83 2.85 -9.95
C ARG A 104 -35.63 1.69 -9.39
N LEU A 105 -36.04 1.78 -8.12
CA LEU A 105 -37.06 0.91 -7.56
C LEU A 105 -38.45 1.32 -8.03
N THR A 106 -39.26 0.35 -8.47
CA THR A 106 -40.62 0.58 -8.96
C THR A 106 -41.68 0.04 -8.04
N LYS A 107 -41.39 -1.03 -7.29
CA LYS A 107 -42.37 -1.69 -6.45
C LYS A 107 -41.72 -2.44 -5.31
N VAL A 108 -42.38 -2.49 -4.16
CA VAL A 108 -42.09 -3.46 -3.10
C VAL A 108 -43.35 -4.18 -2.69
N GLU A 109 -43.24 -5.49 -2.51
CA GLU A 109 -44.28 -6.34 -1.97
C GLU A 109 -43.83 -6.90 -0.62
N VAL A 110 -44.69 -6.74 0.38
CA VAL A 110 -44.42 -7.18 1.77
C VAL A 110 -45.60 -8.00 2.26
N GLU A 111 -45.31 -9.11 2.93
CA GLU A 111 -46.30 -9.98 3.56
C GLU A 111 -45.65 -10.62 4.79
N HIS A 112 -46.39 -10.79 5.88
CA HIS A 112 -45.87 -11.41 7.12
C HIS A 112 -44.50 -10.85 7.55
N PHE A 113 -44.31 -9.53 7.43
CA PHE A 113 -43.04 -8.85 7.70
C PHE A 113 -43.29 -7.74 8.73
N ARG A 114 -42.70 -7.86 9.92
CA ARG A 114 -42.79 -6.83 10.99
C ARG A 114 -44.24 -6.43 11.27
N GLY A 115 -44.62 -5.19 10.95
CA GLY A 115 -45.98 -4.68 11.14
C GLY A 115 -47.00 -5.11 10.07
N PHE A 116 -46.56 -5.74 8.97
CA PHE A 116 -47.43 -6.12 7.86
C PHE A 116 -47.85 -7.59 7.98
N SER A 117 -49.09 -7.81 8.38
CA SER A 117 -49.66 -9.16 8.51
C SER A 117 -50.20 -9.69 7.18
N GLU A 118 -50.82 -8.82 6.39
CA GLU A 118 -51.36 -9.16 5.06
C GLU A 118 -50.40 -8.72 3.95
N ARG A 119 -50.66 -9.19 2.73
CA ARG A 119 -49.89 -8.77 1.55
C ARG A 119 -50.22 -7.32 1.21
N HIS A 120 -49.20 -6.48 1.24
CA HIS A 120 -49.25 -5.11 0.76
C HIS A 120 -48.30 -4.90 -0.40
N SER A 121 -48.71 -4.08 -1.35
CA SER A 121 -47.86 -3.63 -2.44
C SER A 121 -47.78 -2.12 -2.47
N PHE A 122 -46.55 -1.60 -2.56
CA PHE A 122 -46.27 -0.18 -2.68
C PHE A 122 -45.58 0.08 -4.01
N GLU A 123 -46.12 0.99 -4.81
CA GLU A 123 -45.58 1.38 -6.12
C GLU A 123 -44.89 2.75 -6.03
N PHE A 124 -43.67 2.83 -6.56
CA PHE A 124 -42.84 4.04 -6.59
C PHE A 124 -42.86 4.65 -8.00
N LYS A 125 -43.92 5.40 -8.30
CA LYS A 125 -44.11 6.00 -9.64
C LYS A 125 -43.26 7.25 -9.84
N ASN A 126 -43.07 8.00 -8.77
CA ASN A 126 -42.41 9.31 -8.78
C ASN A 126 -40.97 9.20 -8.26
N PRO A 127 -40.07 10.12 -8.67
CA PRO A 127 -38.70 10.17 -8.15
C PRO A 127 -38.62 10.32 -6.63
N TYR A 128 -39.63 10.96 -6.03
CA TYR A 128 -39.74 11.15 -4.59
C TYR A 128 -41.04 10.54 -4.08
N THR A 129 -40.92 9.66 -3.08
CA THR A 129 -42.06 9.07 -2.37
C THR A 129 -41.95 9.41 -0.89
N PHE A 130 -42.93 10.13 -0.36
CA PHE A 130 -42.99 10.49 1.05
C PHE A 130 -43.90 9.51 1.80
N VAL A 131 -43.35 8.85 2.82
CA VAL A 131 -44.10 7.93 3.67
C VAL A 131 -44.37 8.62 5.01
N TYR A 132 -45.64 8.90 5.30
CA TYR A 132 -46.07 9.55 6.54
C TYR A 132 -47.30 8.86 7.14
N GLY A 133 -47.59 9.14 8.40
CA GLY A 133 -48.71 8.53 9.13
C GLY A 133 -48.44 8.41 10.64
N PRO A 134 -49.46 8.06 11.44
CA PRO A 134 -49.34 7.91 12.89
C PRO A 134 -48.28 6.90 13.35
N ASN A 135 -47.89 6.96 14.62
CA ASN A 135 -46.98 5.97 15.19
C ASN A 135 -47.59 4.57 15.14
N GLY A 136 -46.77 3.56 14.81
CA GLY A 136 -47.23 2.17 14.72
C GLY A 136 -47.85 1.75 13.38
N THR A 137 -48.05 2.65 12.40
CA THR A 137 -48.66 2.30 11.10
C THR A 137 -47.72 1.57 10.12
N GLY A 138 -46.57 1.07 10.57
CA GLY A 138 -45.66 0.29 9.73
C GLY A 138 -44.69 1.10 8.85
N LYS A 139 -44.57 2.41 9.05
CA LYS A 139 -43.58 3.24 8.30
C LYS A 139 -42.15 2.71 8.42
N SER A 140 -41.70 2.47 9.66
CA SER A 140 -40.38 1.87 9.91
C SER A 140 -40.29 0.46 9.34
N SER A 141 -41.36 -0.33 9.46
CA SER A 141 -41.43 -1.67 8.85
C SER A 141 -41.26 -1.64 7.32
N LEU A 142 -41.75 -0.61 6.64
CA LEU A 142 -41.57 -0.44 5.19
C LEU A 142 -40.11 -0.13 4.86
N CYS A 143 -39.47 0.78 5.61
CA CYS A 143 -38.05 1.07 5.43
C CYS A 143 -37.17 -0.16 5.70
N GLU A 144 -37.46 -0.92 6.76
CA GLU A 144 -36.78 -2.18 7.10
C GLU A 144 -37.00 -3.26 6.03
N ALA A 145 -38.17 -3.29 5.37
CA ALA A 145 -38.44 -4.20 4.26
C ALA A 145 -37.59 -3.84 3.03
N LEU A 146 -37.47 -2.55 2.72
CA LEU A 146 -36.57 -2.08 1.66
C LEU A 146 -35.12 -2.44 1.99
N GLU A 147 -34.67 -2.18 3.22
CA GLU A 147 -33.32 -2.51 3.69
C GLU A 147 -33.04 -4.00 3.58
N TYR A 148 -33.92 -4.84 4.12
CA TYR A 148 -33.73 -6.28 4.09
C TYR A 148 -33.80 -6.87 2.67
N GLY A 149 -34.64 -6.31 1.81
CA GLY A 149 -34.75 -6.76 0.42
C GLY A 149 -33.51 -6.44 -0.41
N LEU A 150 -32.87 -5.29 -0.16
CA LEU A 150 -31.67 -4.85 -0.88
C LEU A 150 -30.37 -5.36 -0.25
N LEU A 151 -30.29 -5.46 1.07
CA LEU A 151 -29.04 -5.79 1.78
C LEU A 151 -29.03 -7.21 2.37
N ALA A 152 -30.17 -7.90 2.45
CA ALA A 152 -30.32 -9.15 3.22
C ALA A 152 -29.93 -9.04 4.71
N SER A 153 -29.72 -7.83 5.22
CA SER A 153 -29.51 -7.48 6.62
C SER A 153 -30.36 -6.25 6.98
N ILE A 154 -30.49 -5.99 8.28
CA ILE A 154 -31.18 -4.81 8.80
C ILE A 154 -30.28 -4.20 9.87
N HIS A 155 -29.89 -2.95 9.71
CA HIS A 155 -28.92 -2.32 10.61
C HIS A 155 -29.41 -2.28 12.06
N GLU A 156 -30.69 -1.99 12.27
CA GLU A 156 -31.31 -1.96 13.59
C GLU A 156 -31.33 -3.34 14.27
N ALA A 157 -31.44 -4.42 13.50
CA ALA A 157 -31.38 -5.79 14.01
C ALA A 157 -29.96 -6.15 14.48
N GLU A 158 -28.95 -5.79 13.68
CA GLU A 158 -27.54 -6.00 14.01
C GLU A 158 -27.12 -5.20 15.25
N SER A 159 -27.52 -3.93 15.32
CA SER A 159 -27.27 -3.05 16.47
C SER A 159 -27.83 -3.65 17.78
N LYS A 160 -29.02 -4.24 17.71
CA LYS A 160 -29.68 -4.91 18.85
C LYS A 160 -29.22 -6.35 19.07
N ARG A 161 -28.34 -6.88 18.23
CA ARG A 161 -27.89 -8.30 18.22
C ARG A 161 -29.06 -9.30 18.17
N ILE A 162 -30.10 -8.96 17.42
CA ILE A 162 -31.26 -9.83 17.20
C ILE A 162 -31.06 -10.53 15.85
N PRO A 163 -31.15 -11.87 15.77
CA PRO A 163 -31.11 -12.57 14.49
C PRO A 163 -32.16 -12.02 13.53
N VAL A 164 -31.78 -11.74 12.28
CA VAL A 164 -32.68 -11.10 11.31
C VAL A 164 -33.96 -11.91 11.11
N SER A 165 -33.89 -13.24 11.13
CA SER A 165 -35.05 -14.14 11.05
C SER A 165 -36.10 -13.88 12.14
N ASP A 166 -35.65 -13.56 13.36
CA ASP A 166 -36.52 -13.23 14.50
C ASP A 166 -36.97 -11.78 14.42
N TYR A 167 -36.09 -10.89 13.97
CA TYR A 167 -36.35 -9.47 13.87
C TYR A 167 -37.49 -9.17 12.88
N ILE A 168 -37.51 -9.82 11.72
CA ILE A 168 -38.50 -9.62 10.65
C ILE A 168 -39.84 -10.29 10.95
N ARG A 169 -39.91 -11.13 11.99
CA ARG A 169 -41.09 -11.91 12.31
C ARG A 169 -42.27 -11.00 12.63
N ASN A 170 -43.38 -11.23 11.94
CA ASN A 170 -44.58 -10.44 12.19
C ASN A 170 -45.17 -10.74 13.57
N ALA A 171 -45.55 -9.68 14.29
CA ALA A 171 -45.97 -9.77 15.68
C ALA A 171 -47.28 -10.57 15.86
N THR A 172 -48.20 -10.47 14.91
CA THR A 172 -49.55 -11.07 14.99
C THR A 172 -49.56 -12.49 14.45
N SER A 173 -49.14 -12.68 13.19
CA SER A 173 -49.17 -13.96 12.48
C SER A 173 -48.05 -14.92 12.91
N ARG A 174 -47.00 -14.42 13.57
CA ARG A 174 -45.81 -15.18 13.97
C ARG A 174 -45.09 -15.86 12.80
N LYS A 175 -45.39 -15.44 11.57
CA LYS A 175 -44.72 -15.83 10.32
C LYS A 175 -43.69 -14.77 9.93
N SER A 176 -42.80 -15.16 9.03
CA SER A 176 -41.79 -14.30 8.43
C SER A 176 -41.78 -14.59 6.92
N ALA A 177 -41.93 -13.58 6.07
CA ALA A 177 -41.66 -13.70 4.65
C ALA A 177 -40.70 -12.59 4.19
N LYS A 178 -39.87 -12.92 3.20
CA LYS A 178 -38.91 -11.97 2.62
C LYS A 178 -39.68 -11.00 1.71
N PRO A 179 -39.45 -9.67 1.80
CA PRO A 179 -40.01 -8.72 0.87
C PRO A 179 -39.43 -8.94 -0.53
N VAL A 180 -40.26 -8.70 -1.55
CA VAL A 180 -39.86 -8.80 -2.96
C VAL A 180 -39.85 -7.39 -3.54
N LEU A 181 -38.72 -6.97 -4.08
CA LEU A 181 -38.54 -5.66 -4.69
C LEU A 181 -38.46 -5.81 -6.20
N TYR A 182 -38.98 -4.81 -6.89
CA TYR A 182 -38.87 -4.69 -8.34
C TYR A 182 -38.25 -3.34 -8.70
N GLY A 183 -37.46 -3.34 -9.77
CA GLY A 183 -36.78 -2.15 -10.26
C GLY A 183 -36.60 -2.17 -11.77
N ASP A 184 -36.17 -1.04 -12.29
CA ASP A 184 -35.83 -0.85 -13.70
C ASP A 184 -34.30 -0.78 -13.84
N THR A 185 -33.75 -1.43 -14.86
CA THR A 185 -32.38 -1.17 -15.35
C THR A 185 -32.43 -0.18 -16.52
N ALA A 186 -31.29 0.05 -17.16
CA ALA A 186 -31.26 0.82 -18.41
C ALA A 186 -32.06 0.16 -19.54
N GLU A 187 -32.17 -1.18 -19.54
CA GLU A 187 -32.75 -1.96 -20.64
C GLU A 187 -34.09 -2.63 -20.30
N GLU A 188 -34.21 -3.15 -19.07
CA GLU A 188 -35.35 -3.95 -18.63
C GLU A 188 -36.15 -3.22 -17.55
N LYS A 189 -37.48 -3.37 -17.59
CA LYS A 189 -38.39 -2.74 -16.62
C LYS A 189 -39.05 -3.78 -15.73
N GLY A 190 -39.19 -3.46 -14.45
CA GLY A 190 -39.91 -4.28 -13.48
C GLY A 190 -39.25 -5.63 -13.18
N ILE A 191 -37.92 -5.70 -13.22
CA ILE A 191 -37.18 -6.92 -12.85
C ILE A 191 -37.15 -7.09 -11.33
N GLU A 192 -37.17 -8.34 -10.85
CA GLU A 192 -36.99 -8.64 -9.43
C GLU A 192 -35.57 -8.28 -8.99
N VAL A 193 -35.45 -7.44 -7.96
CA VAL A 193 -34.18 -6.99 -7.43
C VAL A 193 -33.65 -8.02 -6.43
N LYS A 194 -32.46 -8.54 -6.70
CA LYS A 194 -31.75 -9.41 -5.77
C LYS A 194 -31.00 -8.58 -4.74
N ALA A 195 -30.93 -9.12 -3.52
CA ALA A 195 -30.14 -8.50 -2.46
C ALA A 195 -28.66 -8.50 -2.86
N ASP A 196 -28.04 -7.33 -2.80
CA ASP A 196 -26.62 -7.12 -3.00
C ASP A 196 -26.15 -5.98 -2.08
N PRO A 197 -25.58 -6.32 -0.91
CA PRO A 197 -25.05 -5.31 0.01
C PRO A 197 -24.06 -4.37 -0.67
N ARG A 198 -23.21 -4.87 -1.57
CA ARG A 198 -22.12 -4.06 -2.16
C ARG A 198 -22.69 -2.92 -2.99
N THR A 199 -23.71 -3.21 -3.78
CA THR A 199 -24.35 -2.23 -4.65
C THR A 199 -25.24 -1.27 -3.84
N PHE A 200 -25.96 -1.75 -2.83
CA PHE A 200 -27.04 -0.98 -2.19
C PHE A 200 -26.72 -0.40 -0.80
N GLU A 201 -25.58 -0.73 -0.17
CA GLU A 201 -25.24 -0.29 1.21
C GLU A 201 -25.39 1.22 1.39
N PHE A 202 -24.98 2.00 0.39
CA PHE A 202 -24.99 3.47 0.42
C PHE A 202 -26.30 4.10 -0.05
N CYS A 203 -27.27 3.32 -0.53
CA CYS A 203 -28.60 3.84 -0.87
C CYS A 203 -29.43 4.21 0.38
N PHE A 204 -29.05 3.71 1.55
CA PHE A 204 -29.76 3.95 2.81
C PHE A 204 -29.13 5.08 3.61
N ILE A 205 -29.77 6.24 3.56
CA ILE A 205 -29.40 7.43 4.32
C ILE A 205 -30.33 7.54 5.53
N GLU A 206 -29.81 7.15 6.71
CA GLU A 206 -30.54 7.17 7.98
C GLU A 206 -29.72 7.90 9.04
N LYS A 207 -30.37 8.61 9.98
CA LYS A 207 -29.70 9.33 11.06
C LYS A 207 -28.73 8.44 11.84
N ASN A 208 -29.16 7.25 12.28
CA ASN A 208 -28.30 6.36 13.07
C ASN A 208 -27.10 5.84 12.28
N ARG A 209 -27.29 5.57 10.97
CA ARG A 209 -26.20 5.20 10.05
C ARG A 209 -25.21 6.35 9.85
N ILE A 210 -25.69 7.60 9.72
CA ILE A 210 -24.86 8.80 9.64
C ILE A 210 -24.10 9.02 10.94
N ASP A 211 -24.76 8.92 12.09
CA ASP A 211 -24.12 9.08 13.40
C ASP A 211 -23.07 7.99 13.65
N GLY A 212 -23.35 6.75 13.26
CA GLY A 212 -22.41 5.63 13.30
C GLY A 212 -21.22 5.80 12.34
N PHE A 213 -21.45 6.43 11.19
CA PHE A 213 -20.40 6.79 10.23
C PHE A 213 -19.55 7.98 10.72
N ALA A 214 -20.17 9.02 11.29
CA ALA A 214 -19.44 10.14 11.88
C ALA A 214 -18.52 9.68 13.03
N ARG A 215 -18.91 8.60 13.71
CA ARG A 215 -18.10 7.91 14.71
C ARG A 215 -17.21 6.81 14.13
N VAL A 216 -16.74 6.92 12.88
CA VAL A 216 -15.78 5.96 12.28
C VAL A 216 -14.65 5.62 13.26
N ALA A 217 -14.09 6.60 13.97
CA ALA A 217 -13.03 6.40 14.97
C ALA A 217 -13.40 5.47 16.15
N ALA A 218 -14.69 5.23 16.41
CA ALA A 218 -15.18 4.33 17.46
C ALA A 218 -15.41 2.88 16.97
N ASN A 219 -15.36 2.63 15.66
CA ASN A 219 -15.45 1.29 15.09
C ASN A 219 -14.10 0.57 15.16
N THR A 220 -14.10 -0.77 15.10
CA THR A 220 -12.86 -1.54 14.98
C THR A 220 -12.12 -1.16 13.68
N PRO A 221 -10.78 -1.18 13.65
CA PRO A 221 -10.00 -0.83 12.45
C PRO A 221 -10.45 -1.58 11.19
N ALA A 222 -10.79 -2.87 11.32
CA ALA A 222 -11.29 -3.69 10.22
C ALA A 222 -12.63 -3.19 9.67
N ALA A 223 -13.56 -2.80 10.55
CA ALA A 223 -14.87 -2.26 10.15
C ALA A 223 -14.75 -0.87 9.51
N GLN A 224 -13.81 -0.05 9.98
CA GLN A 224 -13.48 1.24 9.35
C GLN A 224 -12.96 1.01 7.92
N GLN A 225 -12.00 0.10 7.77
CA GLN A 225 -11.35 -0.19 6.50
C GLN A 225 -12.36 -0.77 5.48
N ALA A 226 -13.27 -1.64 5.91
CA ALA A 226 -14.31 -2.21 5.04
C ALA A 226 -15.32 -1.15 4.56
N ARG A 227 -15.76 -0.23 5.44
CA ARG A 227 -16.69 0.85 5.05
C ARG A 227 -16.05 1.85 4.10
N LEU A 228 -14.80 2.24 4.37
CA LEU A 228 -14.05 3.11 3.47
C LEU A 228 -13.85 2.45 2.11
N ALA A 229 -13.51 1.15 2.10
CA ALA A 229 -13.40 0.41 0.86
C ALA A 229 -14.71 0.44 0.07
N ALA A 230 -15.84 0.19 0.74
CA ALA A 230 -17.13 0.21 0.07
C ALA A 230 -17.50 1.60 -0.47
N LEU A 231 -17.21 2.67 0.29
CA LEU A 231 -17.52 4.04 -0.12
C LEU A 231 -16.79 4.42 -1.42
N PHE A 232 -15.56 3.97 -1.55
CA PHE A 232 -14.70 4.26 -2.70
C PHE A 232 -14.76 3.18 -3.79
N GLY A 233 -15.57 2.12 -3.65
CA GLY A 233 -15.61 1.00 -4.61
C GLY A 233 -14.35 0.12 -4.61
N LEU A 234 -13.58 0.17 -3.53
CA LEU A 234 -12.31 -0.53 -3.34
C LEU A 234 -12.46 -1.91 -2.67
N GLU A 235 -13.65 -2.50 -2.60
CA GLU A 235 -13.90 -3.71 -1.82
C GLU A 235 -13.04 -4.88 -2.29
N GLU A 236 -12.92 -5.07 -3.60
CA GLU A 236 -12.14 -6.16 -4.17
C GLU A 236 -10.65 -5.96 -3.96
N PHE A 237 -10.18 -4.73 -4.16
CA PHE A 237 -8.80 -4.35 -3.89
C PHE A 237 -8.47 -4.58 -2.41
N ASN A 238 -9.36 -4.18 -1.51
CA ASN A 238 -9.19 -4.35 -0.08
C ASN A 238 -9.16 -5.83 0.34
N ALA A 239 -10.09 -6.63 -0.19
CA ALA A 239 -10.13 -8.07 0.03
C ALA A 239 -8.85 -8.77 -0.48
N PHE A 240 -8.26 -8.28 -1.57
CA PHE A 240 -6.98 -8.76 -2.09
C PHE A 240 -5.80 -8.31 -1.22
N ALA A 241 -5.71 -7.02 -0.89
CA ALA A 241 -4.59 -6.42 -0.18
C ALA A 241 -4.46 -6.91 1.27
N THR A 242 -5.58 -7.19 1.94
CA THR A 242 -5.59 -7.71 3.33
C THR A 242 -5.07 -9.15 3.44
N GLN A 243 -4.84 -9.83 2.31
CA GLN A 243 -4.37 -11.22 2.26
C GLN A 243 -2.84 -11.34 2.13
N PHE A 244 -2.10 -10.25 2.32
CA PHE A 244 -0.64 -10.22 2.37
C PHE A 244 -0.11 -10.16 3.81
N ASN A 245 1.15 -10.55 3.99
CA ASN A 245 1.86 -10.35 5.25
C ASN A 245 2.21 -8.88 5.45
N GLU A 246 2.54 -8.50 6.68
CA GLU A 246 2.90 -7.13 7.08
C GLU A 246 4.05 -6.52 6.26
N SER A 247 4.98 -7.34 5.75
CA SER A 247 6.06 -6.89 4.88
C SER A 247 6.28 -7.83 3.68
N LEU A 248 6.61 -7.21 2.54
CA LEU A 248 7.05 -7.86 1.31
C LEU A 248 8.58 -7.84 1.15
N ASP A 249 9.29 -7.07 1.98
CA ASP A 249 10.75 -6.88 1.88
C ASP A 249 11.53 -8.19 1.89
N PRO A 250 11.17 -9.22 2.70
CA PRO A 250 11.89 -10.49 2.69
C PRO A 250 11.85 -11.23 1.35
N TYR A 251 10.90 -10.88 0.47
CA TYR A 251 10.71 -11.52 -0.82
C TYR A 251 11.32 -10.73 -1.98
N LEU A 252 11.72 -9.48 -1.77
CA LEU A 252 12.23 -8.58 -2.80
C LEU A 252 13.73 -8.32 -2.62
N ASP A 253 14.54 -8.61 -3.65
CA ASP A 253 15.95 -8.20 -3.66
C ASP A 253 16.07 -6.74 -4.10
N CYS A 254 15.91 -5.82 -3.14
CA CYS A 254 15.98 -4.37 -3.38
C CYS A 254 17.41 -3.85 -3.59
N VAL A 255 18.44 -4.67 -3.36
CA VAL A 255 19.86 -4.29 -3.55
C VAL A 255 20.33 -4.70 -4.94
N GLY A 256 19.88 -5.87 -5.40
CA GLY A 256 20.25 -6.44 -6.69
C GLY A 256 21.74 -6.78 -6.80
N LYS A 257 22.13 -7.38 -7.93
CA LYS A 257 23.54 -7.76 -8.17
C LYS A 257 24.48 -6.55 -8.21
N LYS A 258 24.07 -5.49 -8.93
CA LYS A 258 24.87 -4.26 -9.08
C LYS A 258 25.11 -3.53 -7.75
N GLY A 259 24.14 -3.53 -6.84
CA GLY A 259 24.30 -2.92 -5.52
C GLY A 259 25.30 -3.68 -4.65
N LYS A 260 25.29 -5.02 -4.70
CA LYS A 260 26.28 -5.87 -4.02
C LYS A 260 27.68 -5.66 -4.59
N ASP A 261 27.81 -5.67 -5.92
CA ASP A 261 29.09 -5.41 -6.60
C ASP A 261 29.65 -4.02 -6.26
N LEU A 262 28.78 -3.00 -6.20
CA LEU A 262 29.17 -1.64 -5.83
C LEU A 262 29.65 -1.60 -4.37
N ALA A 263 28.96 -2.26 -3.45
CA ALA A 263 29.34 -2.33 -2.05
C ALA A 263 30.72 -3.01 -1.86
N ASP A 264 30.97 -4.10 -2.58
CA ASP A 264 32.25 -4.81 -2.52
C ASP A 264 33.40 -3.98 -3.11
N ARG A 265 33.18 -3.30 -4.24
CA ARG A 265 34.15 -2.35 -4.79
C ARG A 265 34.42 -1.20 -3.84
N THR A 266 33.39 -0.68 -3.17
CA THR A 266 33.52 0.41 -2.20
C THR A 266 34.36 -0.02 -0.99
N LYS A 267 34.17 -1.26 -0.50
CA LYS A 267 35.03 -1.84 0.55
C LYS A 267 36.48 -1.96 0.10
N GLY A 268 36.72 -2.41 -1.14
CA GLY A 268 38.07 -2.47 -1.71
C GLY A 268 38.74 -1.10 -1.75
N ILE A 269 38.03 -0.07 -2.21
CA ILE A 269 38.51 1.32 -2.25
C ILE A 269 38.84 1.83 -0.84
N ALA A 270 37.96 1.59 0.13
CA ALA A 270 38.20 1.98 1.53
C ALA A 270 39.46 1.29 2.11
N GLY A 271 39.66 0.01 1.80
CA GLY A 271 40.88 -0.72 2.19
C GLY A 271 42.15 -0.10 1.59
N HIS A 272 42.11 0.27 0.31
CA HIS A 272 43.23 0.96 -0.33
C HIS A 272 43.49 2.35 0.26
N GLN A 273 42.44 3.10 0.59
CA GLN A 273 42.57 4.41 1.27
C GLN A 273 43.28 4.29 2.62
N VAL A 274 42.88 3.32 3.46
CA VAL A 274 43.53 3.10 4.77
C VAL A 274 45.02 2.74 4.61
N ILE A 275 45.38 1.96 3.58
CA ILE A 275 46.78 1.65 3.29
C ILE A 275 47.54 2.93 2.95
N LEU A 276 47.02 3.76 2.03
CA LEU A 276 47.65 5.00 1.60
C LEU A 276 47.85 5.98 2.77
N GLU A 277 46.86 6.12 3.65
CA GLU A 277 46.95 6.96 4.85
C GLU A 277 47.98 6.45 5.86
N GLY A 278 48.20 5.12 5.92
CA GLY A 278 49.19 4.49 6.82
C GLY A 278 50.63 4.49 6.31
N LEU A 279 50.86 4.67 5.00
CA LEU A 279 52.21 4.72 4.41
C LEU A 279 53.14 5.79 5.01
N PRO A 280 52.74 7.06 5.22
CA PRO A 280 53.64 8.07 5.79
C PRO A 280 54.09 7.74 7.22
N VAL A 281 53.23 7.09 8.01
CA VAL A 281 53.60 6.63 9.36
C VAL A 281 54.64 5.52 9.28
N LYS A 282 54.42 4.53 8.41
CA LYS A 282 55.37 3.44 8.17
C LYS A 282 56.72 3.95 7.66
N ALA A 283 56.72 4.95 6.79
CA ALA A 283 57.94 5.59 6.29
C ALA A 283 58.72 6.25 7.44
N LYS A 284 58.07 7.07 8.27
CA LYS A 284 58.71 7.68 9.45
C LYS A 284 59.22 6.64 10.45
N THR A 285 58.47 5.56 10.67
CA THR A 285 58.92 4.45 11.53
C THR A 285 60.13 3.72 10.94
N ALA A 286 60.19 3.55 9.63
CA ALA A 286 61.35 2.95 8.95
C ALA A 286 62.58 3.86 9.04
N GLU A 287 62.43 5.17 8.81
CA GLU A 287 63.49 6.17 8.94
C GLU A 287 64.05 6.23 10.36
N THR A 288 63.18 6.27 11.38
CA THR A 288 63.60 6.26 12.79
C THR A 288 64.30 4.97 13.17
N ARG A 289 63.82 3.81 12.70
CA ARG A 289 64.53 2.52 12.90
C ARG A 289 65.89 2.50 12.19
N GLY A 290 65.97 3.05 10.98
CA GLY A 290 67.23 3.22 10.25
C GLY A 290 68.23 4.07 11.02
N ALA A 291 67.79 5.23 11.52
CA ALA A 291 68.61 6.12 12.34
C ALA A 291 69.10 5.45 13.63
N VAL A 292 68.24 4.68 14.31
CA VAL A 292 68.62 3.91 15.51
C VAL A 292 69.65 2.82 15.18
N LEU A 293 69.49 2.11 14.06
CA LEU A 293 70.44 1.09 13.61
C LEU A 293 71.80 1.70 13.23
N LEU A 294 71.81 2.84 12.53
CA LEU A 294 73.02 3.60 12.19
C LEU A 294 73.72 4.19 13.42
N GLY A 295 72.98 4.42 14.52
CA GLY A 295 73.56 4.78 15.82
C GLY A 295 74.21 3.61 16.55
N LYS A 296 73.71 2.38 16.37
CA LYS A 296 74.26 1.15 16.96
C LYS A 296 75.49 0.61 16.23
N TYR A 297 75.56 0.83 14.92
CA TYR A 297 76.66 0.38 14.04
C TYR A 297 77.24 1.58 13.29
N PRO A 298 78.02 2.45 13.95
CA PRO A 298 78.53 3.69 13.37
C PRO A 298 79.47 3.47 12.18
N GLU A 299 80.14 2.32 12.09
CA GLU A 299 80.95 1.88 10.95
C GLU A 299 80.17 1.74 9.63
N CYS A 300 78.83 1.64 9.71
CA CYS A 300 77.97 1.54 8.53
C CYS A 300 77.55 2.91 7.96
N LYS A 301 77.87 4.04 8.62
CA LYS A 301 77.52 5.38 8.13
C LYS A 301 78.17 5.72 6.79
N ASP A 302 79.37 5.20 6.54
CA ASP A 302 80.14 5.51 5.32
C ASP A 302 79.77 4.61 4.13
N LEU A 303 78.90 3.61 4.31
CA LEU A 303 78.46 2.73 3.22
C LEU A 303 77.51 3.43 2.23
N GLU A 304 76.76 4.44 2.64
CA GLU A 304 75.92 5.23 1.72
C GLU A 304 76.77 6.05 0.73
N ASN A 305 77.94 6.53 1.15
CA ASN A 305 78.89 7.20 0.27
C ASN A 305 79.59 6.23 -0.71
N GLN A 306 79.65 4.94 -0.39
CA GLN A 306 80.20 3.92 -1.30
C GLN A 306 79.20 3.50 -2.40
N GLY A 307 77.89 3.61 -2.16
CA GLY A 307 76.85 3.32 -3.16
C GLY A 307 76.89 4.27 -4.37
N SER A 308 77.15 5.56 -4.12
CA SER A 308 77.31 6.60 -5.15
C SER A 308 78.59 6.42 -5.96
N SER A 309 79.69 5.99 -5.32
CA SER A 309 80.96 5.64 -5.98
C SER A 309 80.84 4.39 -6.87
N ASN A 310 80.09 3.37 -6.42
CA ASN A 310 79.86 2.16 -7.21
C ASN A 310 78.89 2.37 -8.39
N ARG A 311 77.93 3.30 -8.31
CA ARG A 311 77.08 3.68 -9.46
C ARG A 311 77.88 4.34 -10.59
N SER A 312 78.83 5.21 -10.23
CA SER A 312 79.77 5.85 -11.17
C SER A 312 80.75 4.84 -11.79
N ARG A 313 81.26 3.89 -11.01
CA ARG A 313 82.10 2.79 -11.54
C ARG A 313 81.34 1.86 -12.47
N ARG A 314 80.09 1.49 -12.17
CA ARG A 314 79.26 0.64 -13.06
C ARG A 314 78.93 1.30 -14.39
N GLN A 315 78.67 2.61 -14.42
CA GLN A 315 78.45 3.36 -15.66
C GLN A 315 79.75 3.53 -16.47
N ARG A 316 80.91 3.63 -15.81
CA ARG A 316 82.21 3.72 -16.50
C ARG A 316 82.65 2.41 -17.16
N TRP A 317 82.26 1.25 -16.61
CA TRP A 317 82.53 -0.08 -17.21
C TRP A 317 81.59 -0.43 -18.37
N GLN A 318 80.39 0.16 -18.47
CA GLN A 318 79.50 -0.07 -19.63
C GLN A 318 79.79 0.84 -20.83
N ALA A 319 80.65 1.86 -20.67
CA ALA A 319 80.95 2.83 -21.73
C ALA A 319 82.37 2.66 -22.35
N LYS A 320 83.19 1.72 -21.87
CA LYS A 320 84.50 1.39 -22.43
C LYS A 320 84.76 -0.10 -22.27
N GLY A 321 84.92 -0.82 -23.38
CA GLY A 321 85.63 -2.11 -23.43
C GLY A 321 84.75 -3.33 -23.27
#